data_AF-U2Z0H1-F1
#
_entry.id   AF-U2Z0H1-F1
#
_cell.length_a   1.000
_cell.length_b   1.000
_cell.length_c   1.000
_cell.angle_alpha   90.00
_cell.angle_beta   90.00
_cell.angle_gamma   90.00
#
_symmetry.space_group_name_H-M   'P 1'
#
loop_
_entity.id
_entity.type
_entity.pdbx_description
1 polymer ?
#
loop_
_entity_poly.entity_id
_entity_poly.type
_entity_poly.pdbx_seq_one_letter_code
_entity_poly.pdbx_strand_id
1 'polypeptide(L)'
;MDAIRKHWSTHGPFTNCLCVFRKVLLEASIKPPKGQSSHTLRHTFAAHFIMGGGHIVTLKEILGHASLSMTMRYAHLAPEHLHDAIRLGPLSGITLSLTHN
;
A
#
# COMPACT_ATOMS: atom_id res chain seq x y z
N MET A 1 -18.70 17.87 11.30
CA MET A 1 -18.21 18.09 12.68
C MET A 1 -19.21 17.62 13.74
N ASP A 2 -20.53 17.64 13.47
CA ASP A 2 -21.54 17.29 14.49
C ASP A 2 -21.72 15.80 14.76
N ALA A 3 -21.48 14.94 13.77
CA ALA A 3 -21.53 13.49 13.93
C ALA A 3 -20.47 12.97 14.93
N ILE A 4 -19.26 13.52 14.88
CA ILE A 4 -18.14 13.14 15.77
C ILE A 4 -18.45 13.56 17.21
N ARG A 5 -18.96 14.78 17.41
CA ARG A 5 -19.38 15.28 18.73
C ARG A 5 -20.50 14.43 19.34
N LYS A 6 -21.52 14.07 18.55
CA LYS A 6 -22.60 13.19 19.00
C LYS A 6 -22.08 11.81 19.40
N HIS A 7 -21.18 11.23 18.61
CA HIS A 7 -20.57 9.94 18.92
C HIS A 7 -19.78 9.98 20.24
N TRP A 8 -18.96 11.00 20.46
CA TRP A 8 -18.19 11.17 21.71
C TRP A 8 -19.07 11.41 22.93
N SER A 9 -20.21 12.08 22.78
CA SER A 9 -21.19 12.23 23.86
C SER A 9 -21.82 10.89 24.29
N THR A 10 -21.91 9.93 23.38
CA THR A 10 -22.54 8.62 23.64
C THR A 10 -21.55 7.54 24.06
N HIS A 11 -20.35 7.51 23.48
CA HIS A 11 -19.38 6.42 23.66
C HIS A 11 -18.09 6.85 24.38
N GLY A 12 -17.95 8.15 24.69
CA GLY A 12 -16.71 8.73 25.19
C GLY A 12 -15.67 8.98 24.08
N PRO A 13 -14.54 9.60 24.43
CA PRO A 13 -13.43 9.75 23.50
C PRO A 13 -12.81 8.39 23.15
N PHE A 14 -12.13 8.30 22.01
CA PHE A 14 -11.35 7.11 21.69
C PHE A 14 -10.33 6.84 22.81
N THR A 15 -10.41 5.65 23.40
CA THR A 15 -9.42 5.14 24.35
C THR A 15 -8.10 4.85 23.63
N ASN A 16 -7.06 4.45 24.35
CA ASN A 16 -5.74 4.17 23.76
C ASN A 16 -5.82 2.98 22.76
N CYS A 17 -6.08 3.29 21.48
CA CYS A 17 -6.24 2.31 20.41
C CYS A 17 -4.98 1.47 20.20
N LEU A 18 -3.79 2.05 20.42
CA LEU A 18 -2.53 1.34 20.26
C LEU A 18 -2.33 0.28 21.36
N CYS A 19 -2.85 0.52 22.57
CA CYS A 19 -2.79 -0.44 23.66
C CYS A 19 -3.66 -1.67 23.36
N VAL A 20 -4.90 -1.45 22.89
CA VAL A 20 -5.80 -2.51 22.44
C VAL A 20 -5.18 -3.26 21.26
N PHE A 21 -4.63 -2.55 20.29
CA PHE A 21 -3.98 -3.16 19.13
C PHE A 21 -2.77 -4.03 19.52
N ARG A 22 -1.94 -3.59 20.48
CA ARG A 22 -0.85 -4.41 21.02
C ARG A 22 -1.36 -5.67 21.69
N LYS A 23 -2.48 -5.60 22.43
CA LYS A 23 -3.10 -6.78 23.03
C LYS A 23 -3.53 -7.79 21.96
N VAL A 24 -4.20 -7.33 20.92
CA VAL A 24 -4.62 -8.18 19.79
C VAL A 24 -3.41 -8.79 19.07
N LEU A 25 -2.32 -8.04 18.87
CA LEU A 25 -1.08 -8.57 18.29
C LEU A 25 -0.47 -9.69 19.15
N LEU A 26 -0.50 -9.53 20.48
CA LEU A 26 -0.02 -10.56 21.41
C LEU A 26 -0.90 -11.81 21.35
N GLU A 27 -2.22 -11.66 21.30
CA GLU A 27 -3.17 -12.77 21.15
C GLU A 27 -2.99 -13.51 19.82
N ALA A 28 -2.75 -12.77 18.73
CA ALA A 28 -2.44 -13.32 17.42
C ALA A 28 -1.01 -13.90 17.30
N SER A 29 -0.21 -13.87 18.37
CA SER A 29 1.21 -14.30 18.37
C SER A 29 2.11 -13.54 17.38
N ILE A 30 1.72 -12.33 16.97
CA ILE A 30 2.50 -11.48 16.07
C ILE A 30 3.37 -10.52 16.89
N LYS A 31 4.69 -10.62 16.74
CA LYS A 31 5.67 -9.77 17.42
C LYS A 31 6.36 -8.83 16.42
N PRO A 32 5.82 -7.61 16.19
CA PRO A 32 6.51 -6.64 15.34
C PRO A 32 7.78 -6.12 16.03
N PRO A 33 8.75 -5.60 15.27
CA PRO A 33 9.91 -4.93 15.84
C PRO A 33 9.53 -3.77 16.76
N LYS A 34 10.40 -3.46 17.73
CA LYS A 34 10.15 -2.41 18.72
C LYS A 34 9.83 -1.09 18.01
N GLY A 35 8.69 -0.48 18.38
CA GLY A 35 8.21 0.78 17.79
C GLY A 35 7.40 0.66 16.50
N GLN A 36 7.36 -0.50 15.85
CA GLN A 36 6.70 -0.67 14.55
C GLN A 36 5.22 -1.02 14.63
N SER A 37 4.67 -1.30 15.82
CA SER A 37 3.26 -1.68 15.98
C SER A 37 2.31 -0.65 15.37
N SER A 38 2.54 0.65 15.56
CA SER A 38 1.70 1.72 15.01
C SER A 38 1.69 1.77 13.47
N HIS A 39 2.71 1.22 12.83
CA HIS A 39 2.88 1.23 11.38
C HIS A 39 2.70 -0.15 10.73
N THR A 40 2.45 -1.19 11.53
CA THR A 40 2.38 -2.58 11.02
C THR A 40 1.30 -2.72 9.94
N LEU A 41 0.07 -2.27 10.23
CA LEU A 41 -1.03 -2.32 9.25
C LEU A 41 -0.75 -1.50 7.99
N ARG A 42 -0.10 -0.34 8.13
CA ARG A 42 0.30 0.51 7.00
C ARG A 42 1.31 -0.22 6.10
N HIS A 43 2.30 -0.87 6.70
CA HIS A 43 3.28 -1.67 5.97
C HIS A 43 2.63 -2.87 5.29
N THR A 44 1.71 -3.56 5.97
CA THR A 44 0.94 -4.68 5.39
C THR A 44 0.14 -4.22 4.18
N PHE A 45 -0.62 -3.14 4.29
CA PHE A 45 -1.38 -2.59 3.16
C PHE A 45 -0.48 -2.25 1.97
N ALA A 46 0.63 -1.55 2.22
CA ALA A 46 1.56 -1.15 1.17
C ALA A 46 2.22 -2.35 0.47
N ALA A 47 2.59 -3.37 1.23
CA ALA A 47 3.13 -4.62 0.70
C ALA A 47 2.12 -5.32 -0.22
N HIS A 48 0.90 -5.55 0.28
CA HIS A 48 -0.16 -6.21 -0.49
C HIS A 48 -0.56 -5.43 -1.75
N PHE A 49 -0.60 -4.10 -1.67
CA PHE A 49 -0.91 -3.25 -2.83
C PHE A 49 0.10 -3.45 -3.97
N ILE A 50 1.40 -3.47 -3.66
CA ILE A 50 2.45 -3.66 -4.66
C ILE A 50 2.50 -5.11 -5.16
N MET A 51 2.34 -6.09 -4.27
CA MET A 51 2.25 -7.51 -4.66
C MET A 51 1.08 -7.77 -5.61
N GLY A 52 -0.01 -7.01 -5.49
CA GLY A 52 -1.15 -7.05 -6.41
C GLY A 52 -0.92 -6.36 -7.77
N GLY A 53 0.30 -5.87 -8.07
CA GLY A 53 0.60 -5.14 -9.30
C GLY A 53 0.27 -3.64 -9.24
N GLY A 54 0.03 -3.09 -8.05
CA GLY A 54 -0.23 -1.68 -7.86
C GLY A 54 0.97 -0.79 -8.25
N HIS A 55 0.70 0.37 -8.84
CA HIS A 55 1.74 1.28 -9.30
C HIS A 55 2.38 2.05 -8.14
N ILE A 56 3.73 2.10 -8.10
CA ILE A 56 4.47 2.64 -6.95
C ILE A 56 4.27 4.15 -6.72
N VAL A 57 4.03 4.91 -7.79
CA VAL A 57 3.72 6.35 -7.68
C VAL A 57 2.35 6.56 -7.03
N THR A 58 1.36 5.72 -7.38
CA THR A 58 0.03 5.76 -6.76
C THR A 58 0.12 5.41 -5.27
N LEU A 59 0.94 4.43 -4.91
CA LEU A 59 1.16 4.09 -3.50
C LEU A 59 1.75 5.26 -2.70
N LYS A 60 2.65 6.06 -3.28
CA LYS A 60 3.20 7.27 -2.63
C LYS A 60 2.09 8.24 -2.25
N GLU A 61 1.14 8.47 -3.15
CA GLU A 61 0.01 9.37 -2.92
C GLU A 61 -0.96 8.82 -1.86
N ILE A 62 -1.32 7.54 -1.95
CA ILE A 62 -2.19 6.87 -0.96
C ILE A 62 -1.58 6.93 0.45
N LEU A 63 -0.28 6.72 0.57
CA LEU A 63 0.41 6.76 1.87
C LEU A 63 0.79 8.18 2.31
N GLY A 64 0.61 9.20 1.48
CA GLY A 64 1.03 10.58 1.75
C GLY A 64 2.54 10.70 1.99
N HIS A 65 3.37 9.93 1.27
CA HIS A 65 4.82 10.03 1.39
C HIS A 65 5.34 11.31 0.73
N ALA A 66 6.19 12.05 1.45
CA ALA A 66 6.81 13.27 0.94
C ALA A 66 7.72 12.98 -0.28
N SER A 67 8.44 11.86 -0.27
CA SER A 67 9.35 11.46 -1.35
C SER A 67 9.08 10.04 -1.84
N LEU A 68 9.37 9.79 -3.12
CA LEU A 68 9.25 8.46 -3.71
C LEU A 68 10.20 7.47 -3.02
N SER A 69 11.38 7.92 -2.58
CA SER A 69 12.37 7.12 -1.88
C SER A 69 11.81 6.41 -0.63
N MET A 70 10.84 7.02 0.06
CA MET A 70 10.14 6.37 1.18
C MET A 70 9.31 5.18 0.72
N THR A 71 8.63 5.31 -0.42
CA THR A 71 7.80 4.26 -1.03
C THR A 71 8.64 3.17 -1.70
N MET A 72 9.84 3.49 -2.17
CA MET A 72 10.75 2.53 -2.82
C MET A 72 11.11 1.33 -1.94
N ARG A 73 10.91 1.42 -0.61
CA ARG A 73 11.04 0.27 0.30
C ARG A 73 10.17 -0.93 -0.13
N TYR A 74 9.03 -0.70 -0.80
CA TYR A 74 8.13 -1.77 -1.26
C TYR A 74 8.38 -2.23 -2.69
N ALA A 75 9.26 -1.57 -3.45
CA ALA A 75 9.45 -1.84 -4.88
C ALA A 75 9.84 -3.30 -5.18
N HIS A 76 10.60 -3.93 -4.27
CA HIS A 76 11.05 -5.31 -4.40
C HIS A 76 9.91 -6.35 -4.31
N LEU A 77 8.72 -5.95 -3.85
CA LEU A 77 7.55 -6.83 -3.77
C LEU A 77 6.73 -6.82 -5.06
N ALA A 78 7.10 -5.98 -6.02
CA ALA A 78 6.38 -5.86 -7.26
C ALA A 78 6.55 -7.14 -8.10
N PRO A 79 5.49 -7.60 -8.79
CA PRO A 79 5.59 -8.72 -9.71
C PRO A 79 6.55 -8.39 -10.86
N GLU A 80 7.09 -9.41 -11.53
CA GLU A 80 8.03 -9.20 -12.64
C GLU A 80 7.34 -8.52 -13.84
N HIS A 81 7.56 -7.22 -13.98
CA HIS A 81 7.00 -6.39 -15.06
C HIS A 81 7.70 -6.54 -16.42
N LEU A 82 8.65 -7.47 -16.56
CA LEU A 82 9.38 -7.66 -17.82
C LEU A 82 8.44 -8.04 -18.97
N HIS A 83 7.39 -8.81 -18.68
CA HIS A 83 6.34 -9.14 -19.65
C HIS A 83 5.52 -7.92 -20.06
N ASP A 84 5.29 -6.98 -19.13
CA ASP A 84 4.59 -5.72 -19.43
C ASP A 84 5.42 -4.80 -20.32
N ALA A 85 6.75 -4.82 -20.21
CA ALA A 85 7.62 -4.04 -21.10
C ALA A 85 7.49 -4.48 -22.57
N ILE A 86 7.32 -5.79 -22.81
CA ILE A 86 7.07 -6.33 -24.16
C ILE A 86 5.66 -5.94 -24.63
N ARG A 87 4.65 -6.09 -23.75
CA ARG A 87 3.24 -5.81 -24.07
C ARG A 87 2.96 -4.32 -24.34
N LEU A 88 3.53 -3.44 -23.53
CA LEU A 88 3.32 -1.98 -23.57
C LEU A 88 4.40 -1.25 -24.39
N GLY A 89 5.34 -2.00 -24.96
CA GLY A 89 6.39 -1.45 -25.80
C GLY A 89 5.80 -0.72 -27.02
N PRO A 90 6.45 0.33 -27.52
CA PRO A 90 5.95 1.15 -28.63
C PRO A 90 5.74 0.38 -29.93
N LEU A 91 6.35 -0.80 -30.06
CA LEU A 91 6.25 -1.67 -31.23
C LEU A 91 5.08 -2.66 -31.17
N SER A 92 4.38 -2.83 -30.03
CA SER A 92 3.37 -3.89 -29.90
C SER A 92 2.10 -3.66 -30.75
N GLY A 93 1.86 -2.42 -31.18
CA GLY A 93 0.74 -2.04 -32.06
C GLY A 93 1.12 -1.76 -33.53
N ILE A 94 2.41 -1.83 -33.89
CA ILE A 94 2.83 -1.58 -35.27
C ILE A 94 2.66 -2.87 -36.07
N THR A 95 1.45 -3.06 -36.61
CA THR A 95 1.26 -4.00 -37.73
C THR A 95 1.95 -3.38 -38.92
N LEU A 96 3.14 -3.85 -39.25
CA LEU A 96 3.80 -3.50 -40.51
C LEU A 96 2.89 -4.01 -41.65
N SER A 97 2.07 -3.12 -42.19
CA SER A 97 1.41 -3.29 -43.48
C SER A 97 2.48 -3.26 -44.58
N LEU A 98 3.28 -4.33 -44.63
CA LEU A 98 4.30 -4.62 -45.65
C LEU A 98 3.94 -5.94 -46.34
N THR A 99 2.76 -5.98 -46.97
CA THR A 99 2.38 -6.91 -48.03
C THR A 99 1.43 -6.11 -48.93
N HIS A 100 1.65 -5.83 -50.21
CA HIS A 100 2.49 -6.40 -51.25
C HIS A 100 2.71 -5.32 -52.35
N ASN A 101 3.76 -5.51 -53.15
CA ASN A 101 3.98 -4.88 -54.46
C ASN A 101 2.84 -5.19 -55.45
#